data_AF-A0A249NTA9-F1
#
_entry.id   AF-A0A249NTA9-F1
#
_cell.length_a   1.000
_cell.length_b   1.000
_cell.length_c   1.000
_cell.angle_alpha   90.00
_cell.angle_beta   90.00
_cell.angle_gamma   90.00
#
_symmetry.space_group_name_H-M   'P 1'
#
loop_
_entity.id
_entity.type
_entity.pdbx_description
1 polymer ?
#
loop_
_entity_poly.entity_id
_entity_poly.type
_entity_poly.pdbx_seq_one_letter_code
_entity_poly.pdbx_strand_id
1 'polypeptide(L)'
;MLAAIVCGLIFGAGLAISDMINPGRVLAFLDVAGSWDPSLAFVMGGALIPSAGAYIIRGRRPAPLLDDRFCVPANRSIDWKLVTGSGLFGLGWGLVGFCPGPAVAALSTGRWEAVLFVAAMLVGMYLYRFTANAFRTTQQIEVSPPPP
;
A
#
# COMPACT_ATOMS: atom_id res chain seq x y z
N MET A 1 4.99 0.52 20.02
CA MET A 1 6.24 0.90 19.33
C MET A 1 7.14 -0.30 19.04
N LEU A 2 7.58 -1.08 20.05
CA LEU A 2 8.43 -2.28 19.85
C LEU A 2 7.83 -3.28 18.83
N ALA A 3 6.54 -3.61 18.96
CA ALA A 3 5.85 -4.49 18.02
C ALA A 3 5.91 -3.97 16.57
N ALA A 4 5.74 -2.66 16.34
CA ALA A 4 5.79 -2.08 15.00
C ALA A 4 7.20 -2.16 14.39
N ILE A 5 8.25 -1.98 15.20
CA ILE A 5 9.64 -2.11 14.76
C ILE A 5 9.94 -3.56 14.38
N VAL A 6 9.54 -4.53 15.22
CA VAL A 6 9.73 -5.96 14.95
C VAL A 6 8.97 -6.39 13.69
N CYS A 7 7.71 -5.99 13.55
CA CYS A 7 6.92 -6.25 12.33
C CYS A 7 7.57 -5.62 11.08
N GLY A 8 8.06 -4.39 11.19
CA GLY A 8 8.74 -3.70 10.08
C GLY A 8 10.04 -4.39 9.67
N LEU A 9 10.85 -4.84 10.64
CA LEU A 9 12.07 -5.61 10.39
C LEU A 9 11.78 -6.96 9.73
N ILE A 10 10.79 -7.71 10.23
CA ILE A 10 10.41 -9.01 9.64
C ILE A 10 9.90 -8.81 8.20
N PHE A 11 9.07 -7.79 7.97
CA PHE A 11 8.55 -7.47 6.65
C PHE A 11 9.66 -7.05 5.68
N GLY A 12 10.55 -6.15 6.11
CA GLY A 12 11.70 -5.72 5.31
C GLY A 12 12.67 -6.87 4.99
N ALA A 13 12.96 -7.72 5.97
CA ALA A 13 13.78 -8.91 5.77
C ALA A 13 13.14 -9.89 4.78
N GLY A 14 11.81 -10.10 4.88
CA GLY A 14 11.07 -10.92 3.92
C GLY A 14 11.13 -10.36 2.50
N LEU A 15 11.02 -9.04 2.33
CA LEU A 15 11.17 -8.39 1.02
C LEU A 15 12.57 -8.54 0.42
N ALA A 16 13.60 -8.44 1.27
CA ALA A 16 14.99 -8.60 0.86
C ALA A 16 15.30 -10.05 0.45
N ILE A 17 14.87 -11.04 1.26
CA ILE A 17 15.06 -12.48 0.96
C ILE A 17 14.30 -12.88 -0.31
N SER A 18 13.11 -12.31 -0.53
CA SER A 18 12.29 -12.62 -1.70
C SER A 18 12.75 -11.90 -2.98
N ASP A 19 13.78 -11.05 -2.90
CA ASP A 19 14.33 -10.27 -4.02
C ASP A 19 13.27 -9.39 -4.73
N MET A 20 12.18 -9.06 -4.02
CA MET A 20 11.09 -8.21 -4.52
C MET A 20 11.50 -6.73 -4.62
N ILE A 21 12.66 -6.39 -4.05
CA ILE A 21 13.31 -5.09 -4.15
C ILE A 21 13.83 -4.84 -5.59
N ASN A 22 14.02 -5.89 -6.39
CA ASN A 22 14.49 -5.77 -7.76
C ASN A 22 13.34 -5.49 -8.74
N PRO A 23 13.28 -4.31 -9.38
CA PRO A 23 12.23 -3.96 -10.33
C PRO A 23 12.24 -4.88 -11.56
N GLY A 24 13.38 -5.47 -11.92
CA GLY A 24 13.47 -6.42 -13.03
C GLY A 24 12.64 -7.68 -12.78
N ARG A 25 12.59 -8.17 -11.53
CA ARG A 25 11.76 -9.32 -11.14
C ARG A 25 10.27 -8.97 -11.21
N VAL A 26 9.91 -7.76 -10.77
CA VAL A 26 8.52 -7.26 -10.84
C VAL A 26 8.04 -7.12 -12.29
N LEU A 27 8.89 -6.57 -13.16
CA LEU A 27 8.60 -6.43 -14.59
C LEU A 27 8.51 -7.81 -15.28
N ALA A 28 9.39 -8.76 -14.95
CA ALA A 28 9.35 -10.13 -15.47
C ALA A 28 8.10 -10.91 -15.01
N PHE A 29 7.54 -10.58 -13.83
CA PHE A 29 6.24 -11.11 -13.40
C PHE A 29 5.05 -10.48 -14.13
N LEU A 30 5.15 -9.20 -14.49
CA LEU A 30 4.12 -8.49 -15.27
C LEU A 30 4.18 -8.81 -16.77
N ASP A 31 5.31 -9.33 -17.26
CA ASP A 31 5.51 -9.75 -18.65
C ASP A 31 4.84 -11.12 -18.94
N VAL A 32 3.50 -11.11 -18.96
CA VAL A 32 2.68 -12.29 -19.28
C VAL A 32 2.76 -12.68 -20.76
N ALA A 33 3.30 -11.81 -21.62
CA ALA A 33 3.41 -12.02 -23.07
C ALA A 33 4.77 -12.60 -23.51
N GLY A 34 5.74 -12.72 -22.59
CA GLY A 34 7.12 -13.16 -22.86
C GLY A 34 7.62 -14.24 -21.90
N SER A 35 8.73 -13.98 -21.21
CA SER A 35 9.40 -14.91 -20.28
C SER A 35 8.86 -14.73 -18.84
N TRP A 36 7.61 -15.13 -18.64
CA TRP A 36 6.91 -14.96 -17.36
C TRP A 36 7.57 -15.77 -16.22
N ASP A 37 8.00 -15.09 -15.15
CA ASP A 37 8.57 -15.72 -13.94
C ASP A 37 7.51 -15.84 -12.82
N PRO A 38 7.01 -17.05 -12.49
CA PRO A 38 5.99 -17.26 -11.48
C PRO A 38 6.50 -17.13 -10.03
N SER A 39 7.80 -16.91 -9.81
CA SER A 39 8.38 -16.83 -8.46
C SER A 39 7.72 -15.76 -7.58
N LEU A 40 7.30 -14.64 -8.18
CA LEU A 40 6.58 -13.58 -7.47
C LEU A 40 5.15 -13.96 -7.05
N ALA A 41 4.48 -14.83 -7.81
CA ALA A 41 3.15 -15.32 -7.45
C ALA A 41 3.17 -16.14 -6.15
N PHE A 42 4.23 -16.93 -5.93
CA PHE A 42 4.43 -17.68 -4.69
C PHE A 42 4.64 -16.75 -3.49
N VAL A 43 5.41 -15.67 -3.66
CA VAL A 43 5.62 -14.66 -2.61
C VAL A 43 4.31 -13.92 -2.30
N MET A 44 3.57 -13.49 -3.33
CA MET A 44 2.25 -12.88 -3.15
C MET A 44 1.28 -13.83 -2.46
N GLY A 45 1.22 -15.11 -2.88
CA GLY A 45 0.39 -16.13 -2.24
C GLY A 45 0.77 -16.34 -0.77
N GLY A 46 2.06 -16.45 -0.48
CA GLY A 46 2.60 -16.57 0.87
C GLY A 46 2.32 -15.36 1.77
N ALA A 47 2.19 -14.16 1.21
CA ALA A 47 1.77 -12.96 1.94
C ALA A 47 0.23 -12.86 2.09
N LEU A 48 -0.52 -13.28 1.06
CA LEU A 48 -1.97 -13.15 1.01
C LEU A 48 -2.67 -14.15 1.95
N ILE A 49 -2.19 -15.38 2.05
CA ILE A 49 -2.75 -16.43 2.93
C ILE A 49 -2.78 -16.00 4.41
N PRO A 50 -1.65 -15.60 5.04
CA PRO A 50 -1.66 -15.15 6.43
C PRO A 50 -2.44 -13.85 6.61
N SER A 51 -2.44 -12.95 5.61
CA SER A 51 -3.24 -11.72 5.64
C SER A 51 -4.75 -12.01 5.63
N ALA A 52 -5.19 -12.94 4.79
CA ALA A 52 -6.57 -13.40 4.75
C ALA A 52 -6.96 -14.11 6.05
N GLY A 53 -6.08 -14.95 6.59
CA GLY A 53 -6.26 -15.58 7.91
C GLY A 53 -6.42 -14.55 9.03
N ALA A 54 -5.57 -13.52 9.05
CA ALA A 54 -5.67 -12.41 10.00
C ALA A 54 -7.01 -11.66 9.86
N TYR A 55 -7.50 -11.46 8.63
CA TYR A 55 -8.79 -10.81 8.40
C TYR A 55 -9.98 -11.65 8.86
N ILE A 56 -9.93 -12.98 8.70
CA ILE A 56 -10.96 -13.90 9.21
C ILE A 56 -10.94 -13.91 10.74
N ILE A 57 -9.76 -13.97 11.36
CA ILE A 57 -9.59 -13.93 12.82
C ILE A 57 -10.08 -12.60 13.39
N ARG A 58 -9.83 -11.48 12.70
CA ARG A 58 -10.41 -10.17 13.03
C ARG A 58 -11.93 -10.25 13.11
N GLY A 59 -12.59 -10.86 12.12
CA GLY A 59 -14.04 -11.01 12.10
C GLY A 59 -14.61 -11.77 13.32
N ARG A 60 -13.76 -12.53 14.03
CA ARG A 60 -14.11 -13.32 15.22
C ARG A 60 -13.66 -12.68 16.54
N ARG A 61 -12.97 -11.53 16.50
CA ARG A 61 -12.42 -10.86 17.70
C ARG A 61 -13.03 -9.46 17.87
N PRO A 62 -13.52 -9.10 19.06
CA PRO A 62 -14.11 -7.78 19.30
C PRO A 62 -13.07 -6.65 19.34
N ALA A 63 -11.82 -6.94 19.72
CA ALA A 63 -10.72 -5.97 19.79
C ALA A 63 -9.37 -6.60 19.37
N PRO A 64 -8.43 -5.80 18.82
CA PRO A 64 -7.06 -6.25 18.58
C PRO A 64 -6.30 -6.48 19.90
N LEU A 65 -5.23 -7.28 19.86
CA LEU A 65 -4.43 -7.63 21.06
C LEU A 65 -3.51 -6.49 21.54
N LEU A 66 -3.29 -5.46 20.71
CA LEU A 66 -2.28 -4.41 20.90
C LEU A 66 -2.87 -2.99 20.76
N ASP A 67 -4.18 -2.88 20.63
CA ASP A 67 -4.90 -1.60 20.48
C ASP A 67 -6.34 -1.77 20.99
N ASP A 68 -7.03 -0.67 21.30
CA ASP A 68 -8.39 -0.71 21.86
C ASP A 68 -9.47 -0.91 20.79
N ARG A 69 -9.16 -0.57 19.52
CA ARG A 69 -10.13 -0.66 18.41
C ARG A 69 -9.48 -1.06 17.09
N PHE A 70 -10.22 -1.83 16.29
CA PHE A 70 -9.84 -2.08 14.90
C PHE A 70 -10.09 -0.84 14.04
N CYS A 71 -9.02 -0.16 13.64
CA CYS A 71 -9.06 0.93 12.65
C CYS A 71 -9.30 0.36 11.23
N VAL A 72 -10.54 -0.01 10.92
CA VAL A 72 -10.91 -0.44 9.56
C VAL A 72 -11.80 0.62 8.91
N PRO A 73 -11.51 1.00 7.64
CA PRO A 73 -12.38 1.91 6.91
C PRO A 73 -13.80 1.33 6.81
N ALA A 74 -14.79 2.02 7.37
CA ALA A 74 -16.20 1.64 7.29
C ALA A 74 -16.82 1.98 5.92
N ASN A 75 -16.14 2.82 5.12
CA ASN A 75 -16.63 3.18 3.80
C ASN A 75 -16.23 2.11 2.76
N ARG A 76 -17.26 1.49 2.18
CA ARG A 76 -17.14 0.49 1.10
C ARG A 76 -17.70 1.01 -0.23
N SER A 77 -18.06 2.29 -0.31
CA SER A 77 -18.53 2.90 -1.55
C SER A 77 -17.39 2.98 -2.56
N ILE A 78 -17.64 2.46 -3.77
CA ILE A 78 -16.71 2.60 -4.89
C ILE A 78 -17.03 3.93 -5.56
N ASP A 79 -16.30 4.97 -5.16
CA ASP A 79 -16.47 6.30 -5.73
C ASP A 79 -15.59 6.49 -6.97
N TRP A 80 -15.99 7.37 -7.89
CA TRP A 80 -15.22 7.66 -9.13
C TRP A 80 -13.79 8.11 -8.85
N LYS A 81 -13.56 8.81 -7.72
CA LYS A 81 -12.23 9.23 -7.24
C LYS A 81 -11.34 8.03 -6.89
N LEU A 82 -11.92 6.94 -6.37
CA LEU A 82 -11.19 5.72 -6.05
C LEU A 82 -10.80 4.97 -7.32
N VAL A 83 -11.71 4.86 -8.29
CA VAL A 83 -11.47 4.17 -9.57
C VAL A 83 -10.40 4.89 -10.40
N THR A 84 -10.52 6.22 -10.52
CA THR A 84 -9.54 7.03 -11.25
C THR A 84 -8.18 7.03 -10.54
N GLY A 85 -8.17 7.15 -9.21
CA GLY A 85 -6.94 7.08 -8.41
C GLY A 85 -6.24 5.73 -8.49
N SER A 86 -6.98 4.61 -8.37
CA SER A 86 -6.40 3.27 -8.47
C SER A 86 -5.88 2.97 -9.87
N GLY A 87 -6.57 3.46 -10.91
CA GLY A 87 -6.12 3.39 -12.30
C GLY A 87 -4.80 4.13 -12.53
N LEU A 88 -4.70 5.40 -12.14
CA LEU A 88 -3.45 6.17 -12.24
C LEU A 88 -2.31 5.54 -11.45
N PHE A 89 -2.61 5.07 -10.24
CA PHE A 89 -1.62 4.42 -9.38
C PHE A 89 -1.12 3.11 -9.99
N GLY A 90 -2.02 2.27 -10.51
CA GLY A 90 -1.66 1.03 -11.19
C GLY A 90 -0.84 1.25 -12.46
N LEU A 91 -1.18 2.28 -13.26
CA LEU A 91 -0.40 2.67 -14.44
C LEU A 91 1.02 3.09 -14.06
N GLY A 92 1.18 3.91 -13.02
CA GLY A 92 2.49 4.32 -12.52
C GLY A 92 3.33 3.13 -12.03
N TRP A 93 2.71 2.21 -11.28
CA TRP A 93 3.37 0.99 -10.84
C TRP A 93 3.80 0.09 -12.00
N GLY A 94 2.93 -0.13 -12.99
CA GLY A 94 3.23 -0.98 -14.14
C GLY A 94 4.34 -0.43 -15.05
N LEU A 95 4.41 0.90 -15.20
CA LEU A 95 5.46 1.55 -16.00
C LEU A 95 6.83 1.52 -15.31
N VAL A 96 6.86 1.67 -13.98
CA VAL A 96 8.10 1.87 -13.21
C VAL A 96 8.58 0.57 -12.55
N GLY A 97 7.71 -0.43 -12.38
CA GLY A 97 8.05 -1.71 -11.75
C GLY A 97 8.29 -1.63 -10.23
N PHE A 98 8.03 -0.48 -9.60
CA PHE A 98 8.22 -0.26 -8.16
C PHE A 98 6.88 -0.20 -7.41
N CYS A 99 6.69 -1.13 -6.47
CA CYS A 99 5.57 -1.10 -5.53
C CYS A 99 5.94 -0.24 -4.31
N PRO A 100 5.03 0.52 -3.68
CA PRO A 100 5.34 1.42 -2.56
C PRO A 100 6.05 0.73 -1.38
N GLY A 101 5.69 -0.53 -1.07
CA GLY A 101 6.35 -1.28 0.01
C GLY A 101 7.81 -1.61 -0.31
N PRO A 102 8.08 -2.34 -1.40
CA PRO A 102 9.44 -2.60 -1.88
C PRO A 102 10.24 -1.33 -2.19
N ALA A 103 9.62 -0.24 -2.65
CA ALA A 103 10.30 1.02 -2.95
C ALA A 103 10.91 1.64 -1.68
N VAL A 104 10.19 1.62 -0.56
CA VAL A 104 10.73 2.09 0.72
C VAL A 104 11.86 1.19 1.20
N ALA A 105 11.73 -0.13 1.05
CA ALA A 105 12.82 -1.06 1.35
C ALA A 105 14.04 -0.84 0.43
N ALA A 106 13.81 -0.54 -0.85
CA ALA A 106 14.83 -0.29 -1.86
C ALA A 106 15.66 0.97 -1.59
N LEU A 107 15.17 1.93 -0.81
CA LEU A 107 15.97 3.08 -0.37
C LEU A 107 17.23 2.64 0.38
N SER A 108 17.17 1.54 1.13
CA SER A 108 18.33 0.97 1.83
C SER A 108 19.42 0.47 0.88
N THR A 109 19.08 0.19 -0.38
CA THR A 109 20.03 -0.27 -1.40
C THR A 109 20.78 0.87 -2.08
N GLY A 110 20.44 2.13 -1.80
CA GLY A 110 21.13 3.31 -2.37
C GLY A 110 20.86 3.56 -3.85
N ARG A 111 19.89 2.87 -4.45
CA ARG A 111 19.52 3.02 -5.86
C ARG A 111 18.82 4.35 -6.12
N TRP A 112 19.33 5.13 -7.07
CA TRP A 112 18.79 6.43 -7.43
C TRP A 112 17.35 6.35 -7.95
N GLU A 113 16.98 5.25 -8.64
CA GLU A 113 15.62 5.04 -9.15
C GLU A 113 14.60 4.91 -8.00
N ALA A 114 14.98 4.22 -6.91
CA ALA A 114 14.13 4.08 -5.74
C ALA A 114 13.94 5.42 -5.02
N VAL A 115 15.00 6.23 -4.92
CA VAL A 115 14.94 7.57 -4.34
C VAL A 115 14.00 8.47 -5.14
N LEU A 116 14.12 8.47 -6.48
CA LEU A 116 13.24 9.26 -7.34
C LEU A 116 11.79 8.82 -7.25
N PHE A 117 11.52 7.51 -7.26
CA PHE A 117 10.17 6.99 -7.12
C PHE A 117 9.54 7.40 -5.79
N VAL A 118 10.27 7.23 -4.67
CA VAL A 118 9.77 7.60 -3.35
C VAL A 118 9.57 9.12 -3.26
N ALA A 119 10.49 9.92 -3.79
CA ALA A 119 10.31 11.38 -3.82
C ALA A 119 9.06 11.78 -4.60
N ALA A 120 8.85 11.23 -5.79
CA ALA A 120 7.64 11.47 -6.60
C ALA A 120 6.36 11.01 -5.89
N MET A 121 6.39 9.84 -5.22
CA MET A 121 5.30 9.33 -4.42
C MET A 121 4.95 10.30 -3.27
N LEU A 122 5.96 10.77 -2.52
CA LEU A 122 5.77 11.71 -1.42
C LEU A 122 5.22 13.06 -1.90
N VAL A 123 5.71 13.58 -3.02
CA VAL A 123 5.20 14.80 -3.64
C VAL A 123 3.74 14.62 -4.06
N GLY A 124 3.39 13.50 -4.70
CA GLY A 124 2.01 13.18 -5.08
C GLY A 124 1.09 13.06 -3.86
N MET A 125 1.52 12.38 -2.80
CA MET A 125 0.79 12.28 -1.54
C MET A 125 0.60 13.64 -0.87
N TYR A 126 1.63 14.49 -0.88
CA TYR A 126 1.57 15.84 -0.33
C TYR A 126 0.56 16.68 -1.11
N LEU A 127 0.70 16.77 -2.44
CA LEU A 127 -0.23 17.49 -3.32
C LEU A 127 -1.67 17.01 -3.15
N TYR A 128 -1.89 15.69 -3.10
CA TYR A 128 -3.21 15.13 -2.85
C TYR A 128 -3.74 15.52 -1.47
N ARG A 129 -2.90 15.61 -0.43
CA ARG A 129 -3.36 16.09 0.88
C ARG A 129 -3.80 17.56 0.85
N PHE A 130 -3.16 18.43 0.07
CA PHE A 130 -3.62 19.82 -0.08
C PHE A 130 -4.97 19.90 -0.79
N THR A 131 -5.12 19.19 -1.89
CA THR A 131 -6.39 19.17 -2.65
C THR A 131 -7.50 18.44 -1.89
N ALA A 132 -7.18 17.38 -1.14
CA ALA A 132 -8.14 16.62 -0.33
C ALA A 132 -8.51 17.31 0.99
N ASN A 133 -7.63 18.12 1.60
CA ASN A 133 -8.01 18.95 2.75
C ASN A 133 -9.04 20.00 2.36
N ALA A 134 -8.95 20.57 1.15
CA ALA A 134 -10.00 21.43 0.62
C ALA A 134 -11.34 20.67 0.48
N PHE A 135 -11.29 19.40 0.09
CA PHE A 135 -12.47 18.54 -0.07
C PHE A 135 -13.10 18.08 1.27
N ARG A 136 -12.28 17.78 2.29
CA ARG A 136 -12.76 17.41 3.64
C ARG A 136 -13.42 18.57 4.38
N THR A 137 -13.01 19.81 4.11
CA THR A 137 -13.58 21.01 4.71
C THR A 137 -15.02 21.23 4.25
N THR A 138 -15.32 21.05 2.96
CA THR A 138 -16.68 21.18 2.42
C THR A 138 -17.63 20.11 2.97
N GLN A 139 -17.17 18.86 3.08
CA GLN A 139 -18.00 17.76 3.57
C GLN A 139 -18.28 17.82 5.09
N GLN A 140 -17.47 18.56 5.86
CA GLN A 140 -17.74 18.83 7.28
C GLN A 140 -18.77 19.96 7.48
N ILE A 141 -18.83 20.94 6.58
CA ILE A 141 -19.81 22.04 6.64
C ILE A 141 -21.22 21.53 6.32
N GLU A 142 -21.35 20.57 5.41
CA GLU A 142 -22.63 20.01 4.97
C GLU A 142 -23.25 19.00 5.96
N VAL A 143 -22.46 18.45 6.89
CA VAL A 143 -22.88 17.42 7.87
C VAL A 143 -23.21 18.02 9.25
N SER A 144 -23.04 19.34 9.44
CA SER A 144 -23.43 20.00 10.69
C SER A 144 -24.96 20.13 10.75
N PRO A 145 -25.66 19.51 11.72
CA PRO A 145 -27.08 19.76 11.91
C PRO A 145 -27.31 21.24 12.29
N PRO A 146 -28.42 21.86 11.85
CA PRO A 146 -28.71 23.26 12.19
C PRO A 146 -28.76 23.44 13.71
N PRO A 147 -28.31 24.60 14.23
CA PRO A 147 -28.40 24.91 15.65
C PRO A 147 -29.87 24.93 16.13
N PRO A 148 -30.12 24.61 17.41
CA PRO A 148 -31.47 24.54 17.98
C PRO A 148 -32.21 25.88 17.98
#